data_AF-A0A6H9KTB6-F1
#
_entry.id   AF-A0A6H9KTB6-F1
#
_cell.length_a   1.000
_cell.length_b   1.000
_cell.length_c   1.000
_cell.angle_alpha   90.00
_cell.angle_beta   90.00
_cell.angle_gamma   90.00
#
_symmetry.space_group_name_H-M   'P 1'
#
loop_
_entity.id
_entity.type
_entity.pdbx_description
1 polymer ?
#
loop_
_entity_poly.entity_id
_entity_poly.type
_entity_poly.pdbx_seq_one_letter_code
_entity_poly.pdbx_strand_id
1 'polypeptide(L)'
;MNKGQNAINEFVKVFKKEYSIENDLLINVSQFKTIDPEIGFKEKQNKESKINSIAYKYEFIFGDLPFGSNRVDSELMPNGRIKRNWNSIFESLKLLKDNGFGFFAVEPSILYEKLGVIFLKALEANKFFLNIVLDIPPKIYYPHTSFKPILIGFSKVQYDNLFISNIEEENARIVVENFKSQKGNNVQNGIWIEKDSFQSFSKYNFLNQIENLKTQYKEYKEYQLSKISFAINMTKSRFKDEPNSIYIQKIGNREVVSSLSNLKLKPHNHFQVVLNSEIVLAEYLALFYKSELGHLILNSLFTGSFIPSITKGSIKDSFVAIPNIEEQKLLIHTNNKLNELQKTINDLQLELSLNPKNAPLILEKFETYQKALKSLTVEDEILSLIRKGEGKTIEFKQTFSKNIHTNRKDPEIEKSSLKNIVGFLNSDGGTLLIGVADNSKVTGIEDDFFQSNDKYLLHFKNAVNSKIGSEFYPLIDYDIFSVLGKKILRVDCKPSEKACFFSRTEFYVRTNPATDRLEGNEFLEYVRRRFGN
;
A
#
# COMPACT_ATOMS: atom_id res chain seq x y z
N MET A 1 -14.60 13.82 17.17
CA MET A 1 -14.25 13.88 15.73
C MET A 1 -13.58 12.59 15.33
N ASN A 2 -13.68 12.17 14.07
CA ASN A 2 -12.97 11.00 13.55
C ASN A 2 -11.59 11.39 12.98
N LYS A 3 -10.78 10.38 12.64
CA LYS A 3 -9.42 10.58 12.09
C LYS A 3 -9.39 11.51 10.88
N GLY A 4 -10.37 11.43 9.98
CA GLY A 4 -10.43 12.28 8.79
C GLY A 4 -10.68 13.74 9.12
N GLN A 5 -11.62 14.01 10.02
CA GLN A 5 -11.90 15.37 10.52
C GLN A 5 -10.69 15.95 11.27
N ASN A 6 -10.03 15.15 12.10
CA ASN A 6 -8.83 15.60 12.82
C ASN A 6 -7.70 15.97 11.86
N ALA A 7 -7.44 15.14 10.84
CA ALA A 7 -6.40 15.40 9.85
C ALA A 7 -6.66 16.70 9.07
N ILE A 8 -7.90 16.93 8.62
CA ILE A 8 -8.27 18.19 7.93
C ILE A 8 -8.15 19.39 8.86
N ASN A 9 -8.62 19.26 10.10
CA ASN A 9 -8.53 20.33 11.08
C ASN A 9 -7.07 20.74 11.34
N GLU A 10 -6.20 19.76 11.57
CA GLU A 10 -4.80 20.02 11.86
C GLU A 10 -4.10 20.61 10.63
N PHE A 11 -4.40 20.09 9.44
CA PHE A 11 -3.94 20.69 8.18
C PHE A 11 -4.30 22.16 8.06
N VAL A 12 -5.57 22.53 8.27
CA VAL A 12 -6.03 23.91 8.13
C VAL A 12 -5.36 24.82 9.17
N LYS A 13 -5.23 24.36 10.42
CA LYS A 13 -4.55 25.11 11.49
C LYS A 13 -3.08 25.36 11.15
N VAL A 14 -2.35 24.31 10.77
CA VAL A 14 -0.94 24.40 10.38
C VAL A 14 -0.79 25.28 9.14
N PHE A 15 -1.60 25.07 8.10
CA PHE A 15 -1.52 25.83 6.85
C PHE A 15 -1.68 27.33 7.12
N LYS A 16 -2.70 27.71 7.90
CA LYS A 16 -2.91 29.10 8.27
C LYS A 16 -1.74 29.70 9.03
N LYS A 17 -1.15 28.93 9.96
CA LYS A 17 0.01 29.36 10.74
C LYS A 17 1.25 29.55 9.87
N GLU A 18 1.58 28.55 9.05
CA GLU A 18 2.77 28.55 8.19
C GLU A 18 2.71 29.62 7.11
N TYR A 19 1.53 29.92 6.57
CA TYR A 19 1.35 30.98 5.57
C TYR A 19 1.01 32.34 6.19
N SER A 20 1.03 32.46 7.52
CA SER A 20 0.70 33.69 8.26
C SER A 20 -0.62 34.30 7.78
N ILE A 21 -1.62 33.45 7.59
CA ILE A 21 -2.94 33.83 7.07
C ILE A 21 -3.64 34.69 8.10
N GLU A 22 -3.97 35.92 7.72
CA GLU A 22 -4.76 36.81 8.54
C GLU A 22 -6.22 36.77 8.13
N ASN A 23 -6.53 36.76 6.83
CA ASN A 23 -7.89 36.88 6.34
C ASN A 23 -8.37 35.60 5.67
N ASP A 24 -9.31 34.93 6.31
CA ASP A 24 -9.83 33.64 5.88
C ASP A 24 -11.36 33.56 5.88
N LEU A 25 -11.87 32.72 4.97
CA LEU A 25 -13.29 32.48 4.78
C LEU A 25 -13.59 30.97 4.83
N LEU A 26 -14.57 30.60 5.66
CA LEU A 26 -15.17 29.27 5.62
C LEU A 26 -16.51 29.33 4.89
N ILE A 27 -16.65 28.54 3.84
CA ILE A 27 -17.90 28.32 3.14
C ILE A 27 -18.45 26.97 3.60
N ASN A 28 -19.39 27.00 4.55
CA ASN A 28 -19.94 25.80 5.18
C ASN A 28 -21.40 25.61 4.78
N VAL A 29 -21.60 24.98 3.62
CA VAL A 29 -22.93 24.75 3.02
C VAL A 29 -23.31 23.26 3.08
N SER A 30 -22.33 22.39 3.31
CA SER A 30 -22.52 20.96 3.43
C SER A 30 -23.22 20.57 4.75
N GLN A 31 -24.04 19.53 4.68
CA GLN A 31 -24.52 18.83 5.88
C GLN A 31 -23.48 17.83 6.42
N PHE A 32 -22.51 17.48 5.58
CA PHE A 32 -21.39 16.63 5.95
C PHE A 32 -20.37 17.52 6.67
N LYS A 33 -20.22 17.37 7.98
CA LYS A 33 -19.30 18.16 8.81
C LYS A 33 -17.85 17.77 8.53
N THR A 34 -17.27 18.27 7.44
CA THR A 34 -15.92 17.89 6.99
C THR A 34 -14.84 18.52 7.86
N ILE A 35 -15.08 19.75 8.28
CA ILE A 35 -14.23 20.50 9.19
C ILE A 35 -15.00 20.78 10.49
N ASP A 36 -14.29 20.91 11.60
CA ASP A 36 -14.89 21.29 12.86
C ASP A 36 -15.49 22.71 12.76
N PRO A 37 -16.80 22.89 13.08
CA PRO A 37 -17.42 24.20 13.11
C PRO A 37 -16.74 25.18 14.08
N GLU A 38 -16.06 24.69 15.11
CA GLU A 38 -15.37 25.51 16.12
C GLU A 38 -13.99 26.01 15.68
N ILE A 39 -13.47 25.52 14.55
CA ILE A 39 -12.25 26.08 13.98
C ILE A 39 -12.47 27.58 13.68
N GLY A 40 -11.55 28.40 14.17
CA GLY A 40 -11.64 29.86 14.08
C GLY A 40 -11.36 30.32 12.66
N PHE A 41 -12.39 30.74 11.93
CA PHE A 41 -12.30 31.52 10.70
C PHE A 41 -12.85 32.92 10.98
N LYS A 42 -12.25 33.95 10.37
CA LYS A 42 -12.71 35.34 10.50
C LYS A 42 -14.12 35.51 9.95
N GLU A 43 -14.40 34.91 8.80
CA GLU A 43 -15.73 34.95 8.18
C GLU A 43 -16.26 33.56 7.86
N LYS A 44 -17.58 33.38 8.04
CA LYS A 44 -18.28 32.13 7.75
C LYS A 44 -19.50 32.42 6.87
N GLN A 45 -19.60 31.75 5.73
CA GLN A 45 -20.76 31.80 4.84
C GLN A 45 -21.46 30.44 4.82
N ASN A 46 -22.72 30.42 5.27
CA ASN A 46 -23.52 29.19 5.33
C ASN A 46 -24.56 29.09 4.21
N LYS A 47 -24.68 30.12 3.35
CA LYS A 47 -25.60 30.15 2.21
C LYS A 47 -24.85 30.29 0.90
N GLU A 48 -24.98 29.29 0.05
CA GLU A 48 -24.36 29.25 -1.27
C GLU A 48 -24.71 30.46 -2.15
N SER A 49 -25.98 30.90 -2.13
CA SER A 49 -26.46 32.04 -2.91
C SER A 49 -25.81 33.38 -2.53
N LYS A 50 -25.14 33.45 -1.38
CA LYS A 50 -24.48 34.66 -0.90
C LYS A 50 -22.99 34.72 -1.24
N ILE A 51 -22.38 33.65 -1.78
CA ILE A 51 -20.95 33.63 -2.12
C ILE A 51 -20.63 34.78 -3.09
N ASN A 52 -21.44 34.96 -4.14
CA ASN A 52 -21.23 35.98 -5.18
C ASN A 52 -21.45 37.42 -4.67
N SER A 53 -22.07 37.60 -3.51
CA SER A 53 -22.31 38.92 -2.91
C SER A 53 -21.15 39.40 -2.03
N ILE A 54 -20.13 38.57 -1.83
CA ILE A 54 -18.97 38.90 -1.01
C ILE A 54 -18.03 39.80 -1.81
N ALA A 55 -17.81 41.02 -1.32
CA ALA A 55 -16.91 41.99 -1.96
C ALA A 55 -15.44 41.84 -1.54
N TYR A 56 -15.18 41.20 -0.40
CA TYR A 56 -13.84 41.09 0.19
C TYR A 56 -13.01 39.97 -0.46
N LYS A 57 -11.67 40.11 -0.46
CA LYS A 57 -10.73 39.09 -0.95
C LYS A 57 -9.97 38.43 0.20
N TYR A 58 -9.81 37.11 0.15
CA TYR A 58 -9.22 36.32 1.23
C TYR A 58 -7.90 35.68 0.82
N GLU A 59 -7.03 35.45 1.80
CA GLU A 59 -5.76 34.72 1.64
C GLU A 59 -5.98 33.21 1.72
N PHE A 60 -7.02 32.79 2.45
CA PHE A 60 -7.38 31.40 2.60
C PHE A 60 -8.89 31.22 2.54
N ILE A 61 -9.35 30.27 1.73
CA ILE A 61 -10.76 29.89 1.66
C ILE A 61 -10.85 28.39 1.86
N PHE A 62 -11.70 27.95 2.79
CA PHE A 62 -12.05 26.54 2.93
C PHE A 62 -13.51 26.34 2.55
N GLY A 63 -13.79 25.44 1.61
CA GLY A 63 -15.14 25.10 1.19
C GLY A 63 -15.54 23.69 1.60
N ASP A 64 -16.55 23.61 2.46
CA ASP A 64 -17.30 22.40 2.79
C ASP A 64 -18.64 22.44 2.03
N LEU A 65 -18.65 21.80 0.86
CA LEU A 65 -19.73 21.90 -0.13
C LEU A 65 -20.52 20.59 -0.24
N PRO A 66 -21.82 20.64 -0.55
CA PRO A 66 -22.64 19.43 -0.68
C PRO A 66 -22.25 18.59 -1.91
N PHE A 67 -22.16 17.27 -1.72
CA PHE A 67 -21.89 16.32 -2.80
C PHE A 67 -23.15 15.99 -3.62
N GLY A 68 -22.96 15.47 -4.84
CA GLY A 68 -24.06 14.92 -5.65
C GLY A 68 -25.06 15.96 -6.17
N SER A 69 -24.62 17.21 -6.31
CA SER A 69 -25.50 18.32 -6.67
C SER A 69 -25.99 18.29 -8.12
N ASN A 70 -27.17 18.86 -8.35
CA ASN A 70 -27.73 19.08 -9.69
C ASN A 70 -26.78 19.91 -10.57
N ARG A 71 -26.93 19.79 -11.88
CA ARG A 71 -26.17 20.61 -12.82
C ARG A 71 -26.78 22.00 -12.97
N VAL A 72 -25.96 23.03 -13.08
CA VAL A 72 -26.35 24.43 -13.23
C VAL A 72 -25.56 25.08 -14.37
N ASP A 73 -26.10 26.16 -14.91
CA ASP A 73 -25.36 27.02 -15.84
C ASP A 73 -24.29 27.78 -15.04
N SER A 74 -23.16 28.06 -15.68
CA SER A 74 -22.01 28.68 -15.04
C SER A 74 -21.31 29.64 -16.00
N GLU A 75 -20.87 30.79 -15.48
CA GLU A 75 -20.03 31.75 -16.21
C GLU A 75 -18.73 31.09 -16.70
N LEU A 76 -18.21 30.10 -15.96
CA LEU A 76 -17.00 29.38 -16.31
C LEU A 76 -17.15 28.53 -17.58
N MET A 77 -18.36 28.04 -17.84
CA MET A 77 -18.65 27.14 -18.96
C MET A 77 -19.94 27.57 -19.68
N PRO A 78 -19.91 28.64 -20.50
CA PRO A 78 -21.11 29.23 -21.11
C PRO A 78 -21.91 28.27 -22.01
N ASN A 79 -21.23 27.28 -22.61
CA ASN A 79 -21.82 26.31 -23.53
C ASN A 79 -22.10 24.94 -22.86
N GLY A 80 -22.20 24.87 -21.53
CA GLY A 80 -22.41 23.62 -20.81
C GLY A 80 -22.91 23.79 -19.38
N ARG A 81 -23.35 22.68 -18.76
CA ARG A 81 -23.79 22.65 -17.37
C ARG A 81 -22.80 21.90 -16.50
N ILE A 82 -22.43 22.48 -15.36
CA ILE A 82 -21.52 21.88 -14.37
C ILE A 82 -22.26 21.53 -13.09
N LYS A 83 -21.70 20.66 -12.24
CA LYS A 83 -22.30 20.38 -10.93
C LYS A 83 -22.33 21.66 -10.09
N ARG A 84 -23.41 21.90 -9.35
CA ARG A 84 -23.61 23.12 -8.56
C ARG A 84 -22.49 23.37 -7.54
N ASN A 85 -22.02 22.33 -6.87
CA ASN A 85 -20.89 22.43 -5.95
C ASN A 85 -19.60 22.87 -6.66
N TRP A 86 -19.36 22.43 -7.90
CA TRP A 86 -18.20 22.88 -8.69
C TRP A 86 -18.34 24.34 -9.12
N ASN A 87 -19.55 24.82 -9.42
CA ASN A 87 -19.78 26.25 -9.63
C ASN A 87 -19.45 27.05 -8.37
N SER A 88 -19.83 26.55 -7.20
CA SER A 88 -19.51 27.19 -5.92
C SER A 88 -18.02 27.24 -5.63
N ILE A 89 -17.24 26.23 -6.06
CA ILE A 89 -15.77 26.29 -6.05
C ILE A 89 -15.30 27.48 -6.90
N PHE A 90 -15.76 27.59 -8.15
CA PHE A 90 -15.38 28.71 -9.03
C PHE A 90 -15.72 30.09 -8.44
N GLU A 91 -16.94 30.26 -7.92
CA GLU A 91 -17.35 31.50 -7.25
C GLU A 91 -16.50 31.83 -6.03
N SER A 92 -16.12 30.81 -5.25
CA SER A 92 -15.23 30.96 -4.10
C SER A 92 -13.82 31.36 -4.53
N LEU A 93 -13.30 30.76 -5.60
CA LEU A 93 -11.96 31.06 -6.13
C LEU A 93 -11.86 32.51 -6.63
N LYS A 94 -12.95 33.09 -7.16
CA LYS A 94 -13.01 34.52 -7.51
C LYS A 94 -12.71 35.41 -6.30
N LEU A 95 -12.97 34.97 -5.07
CA LEU A 95 -12.71 35.72 -3.83
C LEU A 95 -11.24 35.63 -3.34
N LEU A 96 -10.35 34.91 -4.02
CA LEU A 96 -8.94 34.81 -3.61
C LEU A 96 -8.13 36.08 -3.93
N LYS A 97 -7.25 36.45 -3.01
CA LYS A 97 -6.10 37.34 -3.28
C LYS A 97 -5.09 36.64 -4.22
N ASP A 98 -4.15 37.40 -4.78
CA ASP A 98 -3.22 36.88 -5.80
C ASP A 98 -2.31 35.75 -5.30
N ASN A 99 -1.91 35.78 -4.02
CA ASN A 99 -1.17 34.71 -3.37
C ASN A 99 -2.05 33.83 -2.46
N GLY A 100 -3.38 33.91 -2.64
CA GLY A 100 -4.33 33.18 -1.80
C GLY A 100 -4.50 31.73 -2.21
N PHE A 101 -4.93 30.90 -1.26
CA PHE A 101 -5.22 29.48 -1.45
C PHE A 101 -6.69 29.16 -1.16
N GLY A 102 -7.31 28.35 -2.02
CA GLY A 102 -8.66 27.83 -1.82
C GLY A 102 -8.63 26.31 -1.70
N PHE A 103 -9.09 25.75 -0.58
CA PHE A 103 -9.18 24.31 -0.34
C PHE A 103 -10.63 23.85 -0.27
N PHE A 104 -10.94 22.75 -0.96
CA PHE A 104 -12.32 22.26 -1.09
C PHE A 104 -12.38 20.75 -0.93
N ALA A 105 -13.31 20.28 -0.09
CA ALA A 105 -13.64 18.87 -0.03
C ALA A 105 -14.57 18.50 -1.18
N VAL A 106 -14.15 17.56 -2.04
CA VAL A 106 -14.84 17.26 -3.31
C VAL A 106 -14.89 15.76 -3.60
N GLU A 107 -15.75 15.38 -4.55
CA GLU A 107 -15.77 14.01 -5.07
C GLU A 107 -14.52 13.71 -5.93
N PRO A 108 -13.84 12.57 -5.74
CA PRO A 108 -12.65 12.20 -6.51
C PRO A 108 -12.86 12.21 -8.04
N SER A 109 -14.10 12.01 -8.47
CA SER A 109 -14.54 12.08 -9.88
C SER A 109 -14.11 13.33 -10.62
N ILE A 110 -13.90 14.46 -9.92
CA ILE A 110 -13.48 15.72 -10.53
C ILE A 110 -12.13 15.60 -11.26
N LEU A 111 -11.27 14.66 -10.85
CA LEU A 111 -9.93 14.49 -11.41
C LEU A 111 -9.91 13.65 -12.69
N TYR A 112 -10.86 12.73 -12.88
CA TYR A 112 -10.78 11.74 -13.96
C TYR A 112 -12.04 11.63 -14.85
N GLU A 113 -13.20 12.13 -14.41
CA GLU A 113 -14.37 12.17 -15.29
C GLU A 113 -14.18 13.23 -16.39
N LYS A 114 -14.68 12.96 -17.61
CA LYS A 114 -14.59 13.89 -18.74
C LYS A 114 -15.06 15.30 -18.39
N LEU A 115 -16.16 15.43 -17.65
CA LEU A 115 -16.69 16.73 -17.23
C LEU A 115 -15.76 17.42 -16.21
N GLY A 116 -15.15 16.65 -15.30
CA GLY A 116 -14.19 17.16 -14.32
C GLY A 116 -12.90 17.67 -14.97
N VAL A 117 -12.35 16.92 -15.93
CA VAL A 117 -11.18 17.34 -16.73
C VAL A 117 -11.47 18.63 -17.50
N ILE A 118 -12.64 18.75 -18.12
CA ILE A 118 -13.04 19.99 -18.82
C ILE A 118 -13.17 21.15 -17.82
N PHE A 119 -13.77 20.91 -16.64
CA PHE A 119 -13.91 21.91 -15.59
C PHE A 119 -12.55 22.42 -15.07
N LEU A 120 -11.60 21.53 -14.78
CA LEU A 120 -10.26 21.91 -14.33
C LEU A 120 -9.51 22.73 -15.38
N LYS A 121 -9.61 22.36 -16.66
CA LYS A 121 -9.04 23.16 -17.77
C LYS A 121 -9.69 24.54 -17.89
N ALA A 122 -11.00 24.65 -17.66
CA ALA A 122 -11.69 25.93 -17.65
C ALA A 122 -11.23 26.83 -16.49
N LEU A 123 -10.99 26.25 -15.30
CA LEU A 123 -10.40 26.97 -14.17
C LEU A 123 -9.00 27.50 -14.48
N GLU A 124 -8.15 26.68 -15.10
CA GLU A 124 -6.79 27.08 -15.51
C GLU A 124 -6.82 28.22 -16.52
N ALA A 125 -7.74 28.18 -17.49
CA ALA A 125 -7.95 29.28 -18.44
C ALA A 125 -8.38 30.59 -17.74
N ASN A 126 -8.98 30.50 -16.56
CA ASN A 126 -9.36 31.63 -15.69
C ASN A 126 -8.31 31.92 -14.61
N LYS A 127 -7.07 31.41 -14.77
CA LYS A 127 -5.93 31.60 -13.86
C LYS A 127 -6.15 31.02 -12.46
N PHE A 128 -6.90 29.94 -12.33
CA PHE A 128 -7.01 29.16 -11.10
C PHE A 128 -6.39 27.78 -11.32
N PHE A 129 -5.27 27.52 -10.65
CA PHE A 129 -4.46 26.33 -10.88
C PHE A 129 -4.62 25.36 -9.72
N LEU A 130 -4.95 24.11 -10.06
CA LEU A 130 -4.89 22.99 -9.12
C LEU A 130 -3.42 22.66 -8.85
N ASN A 131 -2.97 22.87 -7.61
CA ASN A 131 -1.58 22.69 -7.21
C ASN A 131 -1.40 21.59 -6.16
N ILE A 132 -2.46 21.23 -5.43
CA ILE A 132 -2.40 20.26 -4.33
C ILE A 132 -3.64 19.38 -4.29
N VAL A 133 -3.44 18.09 -4.09
CA VAL A 133 -4.50 17.10 -3.86
C VAL A 133 -4.13 16.24 -2.66
N LEU A 134 -5.02 16.09 -1.69
CA LEU A 134 -4.77 15.38 -0.44
C LEU A 134 -5.80 14.25 -0.24
N ASP A 135 -5.30 13.06 0.08
CA ASP A 135 -6.11 11.89 0.40
C ASP A 135 -6.53 11.96 1.86
N ILE A 136 -7.82 12.01 2.11
CA ILE A 136 -8.38 12.14 3.46
C ILE A 136 -8.50 10.73 4.08
N PRO A 137 -8.24 10.54 5.39
CA PRO A 137 -8.46 9.25 6.05
C PRO A 137 -9.89 8.72 5.83
N PRO A 138 -10.07 7.39 5.68
CA PRO A 138 -11.38 6.80 5.44
C PRO A 138 -12.33 7.02 6.63
N LYS A 139 -13.63 6.82 6.39
CA LYS A 139 -14.70 6.93 7.40
C LYS A 139 -14.94 8.35 7.95
N ILE A 140 -14.56 9.39 7.21
CA ILE A 140 -14.81 10.79 7.61
C ILE A 140 -16.29 11.12 7.85
N TYR A 141 -17.22 10.44 7.19
CA TYR A 141 -18.67 10.63 7.36
C TYR A 141 -19.39 9.41 7.94
N TYR A 142 -18.66 8.48 8.55
CA TYR A 142 -19.26 7.32 9.20
C TYR A 142 -20.01 7.75 10.48
N PRO A 143 -21.21 7.19 10.78
CA PRO A 143 -21.88 6.08 10.09
C PRO A 143 -22.81 6.48 8.93
N HIS A 144 -22.98 7.77 8.63
CA HIS A 144 -23.95 8.24 7.63
C HIS A 144 -23.64 7.75 6.20
N THR A 145 -22.36 7.68 5.84
CA THR A 145 -21.93 7.15 4.54
C THR A 145 -20.49 6.64 4.59
N SER A 146 -20.16 5.68 3.73
CA SER A 146 -18.80 5.20 3.48
C SER A 146 -18.05 6.04 2.44
N PHE A 147 -18.71 7.05 1.87
CA PHE A 147 -18.12 7.94 0.88
C PHE A 147 -16.85 8.62 1.40
N LYS A 148 -15.79 8.58 0.59
CA LYS A 148 -14.46 9.14 0.88
C LYS A 148 -14.19 10.30 -0.09
N PRO A 149 -14.26 11.57 0.35
CA PRO A 149 -13.86 12.71 -0.45
C PRO A 149 -12.33 12.81 -0.55
N ILE A 150 -11.88 13.73 -1.40
CA ILE A 150 -10.49 14.25 -1.40
C ILE A 150 -10.51 15.74 -1.06
N LEU A 151 -9.39 16.26 -0.57
CA LEU A 151 -9.21 17.70 -0.38
C LEU A 151 -8.34 18.24 -1.52
N ILE A 152 -8.88 19.14 -2.34
CA ILE A 152 -8.14 19.77 -3.43
C ILE A 152 -7.85 21.23 -3.11
N GLY A 153 -6.67 21.71 -3.49
CA GLY A 153 -6.27 23.09 -3.27
C GLY A 153 -5.84 23.81 -4.55
N PHE A 154 -6.33 25.03 -4.69
CA PHE A 154 -6.08 25.91 -5.81
C PHE A 154 -5.38 27.20 -5.36
N SER A 155 -4.64 27.82 -6.26
CA SER A 155 -4.22 29.21 -6.13
C SER A 155 -4.20 29.88 -7.51
N LYS A 156 -3.94 31.19 -7.54
CA LYS A 156 -3.74 31.92 -8.80
C LYS A 156 -2.33 31.80 -9.38
N VAL A 157 -1.41 31.21 -8.61
CA VAL A 157 -0.04 30.93 -9.03
C VAL A 157 0.04 29.50 -9.53
N GLN A 158 0.51 29.29 -10.75
CA GLN A 158 0.73 27.94 -11.29
C GLN A 158 2.05 27.38 -10.79
N TYR A 159 2.04 26.14 -10.30
CA TYR A 159 3.26 25.39 -10.01
C TYR A 159 3.56 24.38 -11.12
N ASP A 160 4.83 24.02 -11.31
CA ASP A 160 5.27 23.12 -12.39
C ASP A 160 4.72 21.70 -12.22
N ASN A 161 4.69 21.22 -10.98
CA ASN A 161 4.25 19.88 -10.62
C ASN A 161 3.03 19.92 -9.69
N LEU A 162 2.29 18.82 -9.65
CA LEU A 162 1.19 18.64 -8.70
C LEU A 162 1.72 18.04 -7.40
N PHE A 163 1.36 18.65 -6.26
CA PHE A 163 1.65 18.08 -4.96
C PHE A 163 0.55 17.11 -4.52
N ILE A 164 0.93 15.89 -4.14
CA ILE A 164 -0.01 14.90 -3.59
C ILE A 164 0.45 14.39 -2.23
N SER A 165 -0.49 14.16 -1.31
CA SER A 165 -0.17 13.55 0.00
C SER A 165 -1.34 12.79 0.60
N ASN A 166 -1.06 11.74 1.38
CA ASN A 166 -2.00 11.12 2.29
C ASN A 166 -1.96 11.90 3.61
N ILE A 167 -3.04 12.57 3.98
CA ILE A 167 -3.01 13.44 5.15
C ILE A 167 -3.49 12.71 6.41
N GLU A 168 -2.74 12.89 7.50
CA GLU A 168 -3.05 12.39 8.83
C GLU A 168 -2.82 13.54 9.84
N GLU A 169 -3.40 13.41 11.03
CA GLU A 169 -3.21 14.40 12.10
C GLU A 169 -1.73 14.56 12.47
N GLU A 170 -0.99 13.46 12.50
CA GLU A 170 0.41 13.40 12.90
C GLU A 170 1.38 14.00 11.86
N ASN A 171 1.02 13.97 10.56
CA ASN A 171 1.90 14.40 9.48
C ASN A 171 1.53 15.77 8.88
N ALA A 172 0.39 16.36 9.27
CA ALA A 172 -0.14 17.60 8.70
C ALA A 172 0.89 18.74 8.65
N ARG A 173 1.71 18.88 9.70
CA ARG A 173 2.79 19.87 9.75
C ARG A 173 3.82 19.67 8.63
N ILE A 174 4.32 18.46 8.49
CA ILE A 174 5.34 18.11 7.51
C ILE A 174 4.78 18.28 6.09
N VAL A 175 3.52 17.90 5.86
CA VAL A 175 2.83 18.06 4.57
C VAL A 175 2.80 19.52 4.14
N VAL A 176 2.45 20.44 5.05
CA VAL A 176 2.41 21.89 4.77
C VAL A 176 3.82 22.45 4.54
N GLU A 177 4.80 22.06 5.36
CA GLU A 177 6.20 22.50 5.21
C GLU A 177 6.80 22.04 3.87
N ASN A 178 6.54 20.80 3.46
CA ASN A 178 6.96 20.25 2.17
C ASN A 178 6.28 20.94 0.99
N PHE A 179 4.97 21.21 1.08
CA PHE A 179 4.26 21.98 0.07
C PHE A 179 4.82 23.41 -0.08
N LYS A 180 5.05 24.10 1.03
CA LYS A 180 5.57 25.47 1.06
C LYS A 180 7.00 25.57 0.53
N SER A 181 7.85 24.62 0.89
CA SER A 181 9.26 24.59 0.48
C SER A 181 9.49 23.92 -0.88
N GLN A 182 8.43 23.40 -1.52
CA GLN A 182 8.50 22.58 -2.74
C GLN A 182 9.47 21.40 -2.60
N LYS A 183 9.44 20.77 -1.43
CA LYS A 183 10.20 19.55 -1.09
C LYS A 183 9.25 18.39 -0.87
N GLY A 184 9.82 17.20 -0.64
CA GLY A 184 9.07 15.98 -0.36
C GLY A 184 9.25 14.92 -1.44
N ASN A 185 9.45 13.68 -1.01
CA ASN A 185 9.81 12.55 -1.88
C ASN A 185 8.95 11.30 -1.61
N ASN A 186 7.91 11.41 -0.78
CA ASN A 186 7.04 10.29 -0.46
C ASN A 186 5.59 10.74 -0.30
N VAL A 187 4.65 9.87 -0.68
CA VAL A 187 3.22 10.21 -0.68
C VAL A 187 2.64 10.39 0.72
N GLN A 188 3.29 9.92 1.79
CA GLN A 188 2.78 10.13 3.15
C GLN A 188 2.98 11.58 3.59
N ASN A 189 4.15 12.17 3.32
CA ASN A 189 4.51 13.51 3.76
C ASN A 189 4.47 14.56 2.64
N GLY A 190 4.07 14.15 1.43
CA GLY A 190 4.02 15.00 0.26
C GLY A 190 5.07 14.65 -0.78
N ILE A 191 4.63 14.52 -2.03
CA ILE A 191 5.49 14.33 -3.20
C ILE A 191 4.99 15.20 -4.36
N TRP A 192 5.92 15.70 -5.16
CA TRP A 192 5.67 16.43 -6.39
C TRP A 192 5.70 15.47 -7.58
N ILE A 193 4.65 15.45 -8.38
CA ILE A 193 4.53 14.58 -9.56
C ILE A 193 4.03 15.36 -10.77
N GLU A 194 4.29 14.83 -11.96
CA GLU A 194 3.76 15.38 -13.20
C GLU A 194 2.22 15.35 -13.17
N LYS A 195 1.59 16.50 -13.42
CA LYS A 195 0.14 16.66 -13.28
C LYS A 195 -0.68 15.70 -14.14
N ASP A 196 -0.26 15.47 -15.38
CA ASP A 196 -0.96 14.58 -16.31
C ASP A 196 -0.81 13.09 -15.95
N SER A 197 0.17 12.74 -15.11
CA SER A 197 0.37 11.37 -14.63
C SER A 197 -0.62 10.96 -13.52
N PHE A 198 -1.21 11.94 -12.82
CA PHE A 198 -2.06 11.69 -11.66
C PHE A 198 -3.55 11.61 -12.01
N GLN A 199 -4.19 10.47 -11.72
CA GLN A 199 -5.64 10.30 -11.91
C GLN A 199 -6.40 10.10 -10.58
N SER A 200 -5.83 9.33 -9.66
CA SER A 200 -6.37 9.12 -8.31
C SER A 200 -5.30 8.51 -7.40
N PHE A 201 -5.47 8.66 -6.08
CA PHE A 201 -4.63 7.98 -5.09
C PHE A 201 -4.70 6.46 -5.20
N SER A 202 -5.88 5.91 -5.48
CA SER A 202 -6.03 4.48 -5.72
C SER A 202 -5.15 4.02 -6.88
N LYS A 203 -5.18 4.72 -8.03
CA LYS A 203 -4.34 4.38 -9.18
C LYS A 203 -2.85 4.61 -8.90
N TYR A 204 -2.51 5.70 -8.23
CA TYR A 204 -1.12 6.03 -7.89
C TYR A 204 -0.49 4.99 -6.95
N ASN A 205 -1.14 4.71 -5.81
CA ASN A 205 -0.66 3.70 -4.85
C ASN A 205 -0.53 2.33 -5.50
N PHE A 206 -1.49 2.02 -6.36
CA PHE A 206 -1.54 0.80 -7.12
C PHE A 206 -0.34 0.68 -8.11
N LEU A 207 0.00 1.75 -8.83
CA LEU A 207 1.16 1.76 -9.74
C LEU A 207 2.48 1.66 -8.97
N ASN A 208 2.61 2.32 -7.82
CA ASN A 208 3.81 2.20 -6.97
C ASN A 208 3.98 0.76 -6.42
N GLN A 209 2.89 0.07 -6.09
CA GLN A 209 2.95 -1.33 -5.69
C GLN A 209 3.43 -2.23 -6.84
N ILE A 210 2.97 -1.96 -8.07
CA ILE A 210 3.51 -2.64 -9.27
C ILE A 210 5.02 -2.41 -9.38
N GLU A 211 5.50 -1.17 -9.28
CA GLU A 211 6.94 -0.88 -9.44
C GLU A 211 7.79 -1.62 -8.39
N ASN A 212 7.33 -1.66 -7.14
CA ASN A 212 8.02 -2.40 -6.08
C ASN A 212 8.07 -3.90 -6.40
N LEU A 213 6.98 -4.48 -6.88
CA LEU A 213 6.92 -5.92 -7.21
C LEU A 213 7.68 -6.27 -8.49
N LYS A 214 7.77 -5.36 -9.47
CA LYS A 214 8.60 -5.53 -10.68
C LYS A 214 10.07 -5.81 -10.35
N THR A 215 10.57 -5.39 -9.19
CA THR A 215 11.95 -5.69 -8.76
C THR A 215 12.26 -7.19 -8.70
N GLN A 216 11.28 -8.04 -8.40
CA GLN A 216 11.41 -9.51 -8.38
C GLN A 216 11.40 -10.12 -9.79
N TYR A 217 10.84 -9.39 -10.76
CA TYR A 217 10.72 -9.79 -12.17
C TYR A 217 11.74 -9.07 -13.06
N LYS A 218 12.81 -8.49 -12.49
CA LYS A 218 13.84 -7.72 -13.23
C LYS A 218 14.51 -8.51 -14.35
N GLU A 219 14.59 -9.83 -14.20
CA GLU A 219 15.17 -10.72 -15.21
C GLU A 219 14.21 -10.98 -16.38
N TYR A 220 12.92 -10.67 -16.20
CA TYR A 220 11.90 -10.88 -17.22
C TYR A 220 11.72 -9.63 -18.06
N LYS A 221 11.44 -9.86 -19.34
CA LYS A 221 11.26 -8.77 -20.28
C LYS A 221 9.84 -8.22 -20.14
N GLU A 222 9.74 -6.90 -20.03
CA GLU A 222 8.46 -6.22 -20.01
C GLU A 222 7.90 -6.07 -21.41
N TYR A 223 6.61 -6.38 -21.55
CA TYR A 223 5.87 -6.22 -22.77
C TYR A 223 4.58 -5.45 -22.52
N GLN A 224 4.29 -4.50 -23.39
CA GLN A 224 2.96 -3.93 -23.49
C GLN A 224 2.03 -4.97 -24.13
N LEU A 225 0.84 -5.17 -23.57
CA LEU A 225 -0.06 -6.24 -24.00
C LEU A 225 -0.47 -6.10 -25.49
N SER A 226 -0.58 -4.87 -25.98
CA SER A 226 -0.83 -4.59 -27.41
C SER A 226 0.28 -5.06 -28.35
N LYS A 227 1.51 -5.23 -27.86
CA LYS A 227 2.67 -5.69 -28.65
C LYS A 227 2.79 -7.21 -28.71
N ILE A 228 2.11 -7.91 -27.80
CA ILE A 228 2.12 -9.38 -27.70
C ILE A 228 0.76 -10.00 -28.03
N SER A 229 -0.20 -9.18 -28.49
CA SER A 229 -1.51 -9.63 -28.93
C SER A 229 -1.73 -9.30 -30.41
N PHE A 230 -2.25 -10.27 -31.16
CA PHE A 230 -2.69 -10.07 -32.54
C PHE A 230 -4.04 -9.37 -32.61
N ALA A 231 -4.93 -9.66 -31.66
CA ALA A 231 -6.26 -9.08 -31.62
C ALA A 231 -6.84 -9.01 -30.20
N ILE A 232 -7.69 -8.01 -29.97
CA ILE A 232 -8.54 -7.91 -28.78
C ILE A 232 -9.99 -7.79 -29.25
N ASN A 233 -10.75 -8.87 -29.06
CA ASN A 233 -12.09 -9.06 -29.59
C ASN A 233 -13.16 -8.92 -28.50
N MET A 234 -14.36 -8.52 -28.92
CA MET A 234 -15.57 -8.50 -28.11
C MET A 234 -16.68 -9.22 -28.86
N THR A 235 -17.59 -9.86 -28.13
CA THR A 235 -18.76 -10.52 -28.71
C THR A 235 -20.03 -10.19 -27.92
N LYS A 236 -21.19 -10.33 -28.55
CA LYS A 236 -22.50 -10.32 -27.86
C LYS A 236 -22.97 -11.74 -27.52
N SER A 237 -22.63 -12.72 -28.35
CA SER A 237 -23.15 -14.09 -28.30
C SER A 237 -22.08 -15.11 -27.93
N ARG A 238 -21.14 -15.40 -28.83
CA ARG A 238 -20.04 -16.36 -28.64
C ARG A 238 -18.74 -15.85 -29.25
N PHE A 239 -17.62 -16.24 -28.67
CA PHE A 239 -16.30 -16.01 -29.29
C PHE A 239 -16.03 -17.09 -30.34
N LYS A 240 -15.21 -16.73 -31.34
CA LYS A 240 -14.57 -17.73 -32.19
C LYS A 240 -13.45 -18.38 -31.36
N ASP A 241 -13.31 -19.69 -31.50
CA ASP A 241 -12.21 -20.41 -30.88
C ASP A 241 -10.92 -20.07 -31.64
N GLU A 242 -10.04 -19.32 -30.98
CA GLU A 242 -8.78 -18.85 -31.56
C GLU A 242 -7.66 -19.42 -30.69
N PRO A 243 -6.63 -20.05 -31.28
CA PRO A 243 -5.55 -20.65 -30.51
C PRO A 243 -4.82 -19.58 -29.69
N ASN A 244 -4.25 -20.00 -28.56
CA ASN A 244 -3.47 -19.14 -27.68
C ASN A 244 -4.22 -17.86 -27.24
N SER A 245 -5.49 -18.00 -26.87
CA SER A 245 -6.32 -16.89 -26.41
C SER A 245 -6.49 -16.89 -24.89
N ILE A 246 -6.53 -15.70 -24.29
CA ILE A 246 -7.03 -15.51 -22.92
C ILE A 246 -8.33 -14.71 -22.92
N TYR A 247 -9.13 -14.91 -21.87
CA TYR A 247 -10.41 -14.25 -21.68
C TYR A 247 -10.39 -13.45 -20.38
N ILE A 248 -10.52 -12.13 -20.49
CA ILE A 248 -10.47 -11.19 -19.37
C ILE A 248 -11.88 -10.69 -19.08
N GLN A 249 -12.36 -10.84 -17.84
CA GLN A 249 -13.67 -10.35 -17.42
C GLN A 249 -13.74 -8.81 -17.40
N LYS A 250 -14.82 -8.25 -17.97
CA LYS A 250 -15.09 -6.81 -18.01
C LYS A 250 -15.53 -6.23 -16.68
N ILE A 251 -16.30 -7.02 -15.91
CA ILE A 251 -16.98 -6.67 -14.67
C ILE A 251 -16.97 -7.92 -13.78
N GLY A 252 -16.84 -7.78 -12.46
CA GLY A 252 -16.97 -8.89 -11.51
C GLY A 252 -15.63 -9.41 -10.96
N ASN A 253 -15.51 -10.74 -10.79
CA ASN A 253 -14.47 -11.43 -10.01
C ASN A 253 -13.06 -11.47 -10.65
N ARG A 254 -12.78 -10.60 -11.63
CA ARG A 254 -11.43 -10.26 -12.10
C ARG A 254 -10.54 -11.46 -12.46
N GLU A 255 -11.15 -12.52 -12.99
CA GLU A 255 -10.47 -13.76 -13.35
C GLU A 255 -10.10 -13.76 -14.83
N VAL A 256 -8.93 -14.33 -15.14
CA VAL A 256 -8.45 -14.55 -16.51
C VAL A 256 -8.34 -16.05 -16.75
N VAL A 257 -8.93 -16.51 -17.85
CA VAL A 257 -8.92 -17.93 -18.23
C VAL A 257 -8.37 -18.12 -19.64
N SER A 258 -7.70 -19.25 -19.89
CA SER A 258 -7.11 -19.61 -21.19
C SER A 258 -8.01 -20.51 -22.04
N SER A 259 -9.21 -20.88 -21.55
CA SER A 259 -10.15 -21.75 -22.26
C SER A 259 -11.60 -21.24 -22.16
N LEU A 260 -12.34 -21.40 -23.26
CA LEU A 260 -13.78 -21.09 -23.34
C LEU A 260 -14.63 -21.93 -22.39
N SER A 261 -14.22 -23.16 -22.09
CA SER A 261 -14.93 -24.05 -21.15
C SER A 261 -14.97 -23.51 -19.72
N ASN A 262 -14.03 -22.63 -19.37
CA ASN A 262 -13.83 -22.15 -18.02
C ASN A 262 -14.49 -20.77 -17.79
N LEU A 263 -15.28 -20.28 -18.75
CA LEU A 263 -16.00 -19.02 -18.64
C LEU A 263 -17.16 -19.14 -17.62
N LYS A 264 -17.04 -18.46 -16.49
CA LYS A 264 -18.11 -18.40 -15.46
C LYS A 264 -19.26 -17.46 -15.84
N LEU A 265 -18.98 -16.38 -16.56
CA LEU A 265 -19.97 -15.38 -16.98
C LEU A 265 -20.32 -15.49 -18.47
N LYS A 266 -21.43 -14.86 -18.87
CA LYS A 266 -21.86 -14.79 -20.27
C LYS A 266 -20.75 -14.15 -21.15
N PRO A 267 -20.56 -14.58 -22.41
CA PRO A 267 -19.46 -14.13 -23.27
C PRO A 267 -19.36 -12.61 -23.48
N HIS A 268 -20.47 -11.87 -23.44
CA HIS A 268 -20.45 -10.41 -23.58
C HIS A 268 -19.73 -9.66 -22.45
N ASN A 269 -19.55 -10.33 -21.30
CA ASN A 269 -18.81 -9.82 -20.15
C ASN A 269 -17.30 -10.11 -20.21
N HIS A 270 -16.77 -10.54 -21.35
CA HIS A 270 -15.34 -10.81 -21.50
C HIS A 270 -14.73 -10.06 -22.70
N PHE A 271 -13.42 -9.90 -22.66
CA PHE A 271 -12.57 -9.63 -23.81
C PHE A 271 -11.79 -10.89 -24.15
N GLN A 272 -11.72 -11.24 -25.44
CA GLN A 272 -10.78 -12.27 -25.92
C GLN A 272 -9.52 -11.56 -26.41
N VAL A 273 -8.37 -11.96 -25.88
CA VAL A 273 -7.05 -11.47 -26.31
C VAL A 273 -6.33 -12.63 -26.98
N VAL A 274 -6.10 -12.53 -28.29
CA VAL A 274 -5.37 -13.53 -29.08
C VAL A 274 -3.89 -13.19 -29.01
N LEU A 275 -3.08 -14.06 -28.43
CA LEU A 275 -1.69 -13.77 -28.07
C LEU A 275 -0.70 -14.31 -29.12
N ASN A 276 0.44 -13.65 -29.25
CA ASN A 276 1.56 -14.17 -30.01
C ASN A 276 2.26 -15.31 -29.26
N SER A 277 2.07 -16.54 -29.75
CA SER A 277 2.60 -17.77 -29.15
C SER A 277 4.12 -17.88 -29.15
N GLU A 278 4.82 -17.09 -29.98
CA GLU A 278 6.30 -17.03 -29.96
C GLU A 278 6.83 -16.25 -28.74
N ILE A 279 6.00 -15.39 -28.14
CA ILE A 279 6.37 -14.54 -27.01
C ILE A 279 5.74 -15.06 -25.72
N VAL A 280 4.46 -15.42 -25.76
CA VAL A 280 3.71 -15.79 -24.56
C VAL A 280 2.67 -16.88 -24.80
N LEU A 281 2.63 -17.84 -23.89
CA LEU A 281 1.61 -18.89 -23.85
C LEU A 281 0.40 -18.42 -23.04
N ALA A 282 -0.81 -18.64 -23.55
CA ALA A 282 -2.06 -18.22 -22.94
C ALA A 282 -2.27 -18.82 -21.55
N GLU A 283 -1.89 -20.08 -21.37
CA GLU A 283 -1.96 -20.78 -20.08
C GLU A 283 -1.03 -20.13 -19.04
N TYR A 284 0.20 -19.77 -19.45
CA TYR A 284 1.12 -19.03 -18.60
C TYR A 284 0.56 -17.64 -18.25
N LEU A 285 0.06 -16.88 -19.23
CA LEU A 285 -0.43 -15.54 -18.95
C LEU A 285 -1.67 -15.56 -18.04
N ALA A 286 -2.54 -16.57 -18.18
CA ALA A 286 -3.64 -16.80 -17.25
C ALA A 286 -3.15 -17.14 -15.84
N LEU A 287 -2.07 -17.93 -15.72
CA LEU A 287 -1.41 -18.22 -14.44
C LEU A 287 -0.77 -16.97 -13.83
N PHE A 288 -0.06 -16.16 -14.61
CA PHE A 288 0.55 -14.90 -14.20
C PHE A 288 -0.48 -13.97 -13.56
N TYR A 289 -1.66 -13.85 -14.16
CA TYR A 289 -2.75 -13.03 -13.64
C TYR A 289 -3.36 -13.51 -12.32
N LYS A 290 -3.04 -14.73 -11.86
CA LYS A 290 -3.36 -15.24 -10.51
C LYS A 290 -2.29 -14.89 -9.46
N SER A 291 -1.11 -14.46 -9.88
CA SER A 291 -0.07 -13.97 -8.96
C SER A 291 -0.49 -12.64 -8.33
N GLU A 292 0.17 -12.24 -7.24
CA GLU A 292 -0.07 -10.93 -6.61
C GLU A 292 0.14 -9.77 -7.60
N LEU A 293 1.26 -9.78 -8.33
CA LEU A 293 1.56 -8.75 -9.34
C LEU A 293 0.53 -8.76 -10.47
N GLY A 294 0.16 -9.93 -10.98
CA GLY A 294 -0.83 -10.05 -12.05
C GLY A 294 -2.22 -9.59 -11.60
N HIS A 295 -2.66 -10.00 -10.40
CA HIS A 295 -3.91 -9.53 -9.81
C HIS A 295 -3.91 -8.04 -9.61
N LEU A 296 -2.78 -7.48 -9.16
CA LEU A 296 -2.62 -6.06 -9.12
C LEU A 296 -2.82 -5.51 -10.54
N ILE A 297 -2.00 -5.87 -11.52
CA ILE A 297 -2.08 -5.31 -12.89
C ILE A 297 -3.51 -5.38 -13.46
N LEU A 298 -4.26 -6.46 -13.19
CA LEU A 298 -5.68 -6.54 -13.56
C LEU A 298 -6.54 -5.47 -12.89
N ASN A 299 -6.31 -5.20 -11.61
CA ASN A 299 -7.03 -4.21 -10.83
C ASN A 299 -6.82 -2.78 -11.34
N SER A 300 -5.63 -2.40 -11.86
CA SER A 300 -5.47 -1.07 -12.49
C SER A 300 -6.28 -0.89 -13.76
N LEU A 301 -6.65 -1.98 -14.45
CA LEU A 301 -7.33 -1.85 -15.73
C LEU A 301 -8.77 -1.35 -15.56
N PHE A 302 -9.34 -1.52 -14.36
CA PHE A 302 -10.69 -1.10 -14.04
C PHE A 302 -10.77 0.41 -13.84
N THR A 303 -11.76 1.02 -14.50
CA THR A 303 -12.03 2.46 -14.43
C THR A 303 -13.51 2.70 -14.09
N GLY A 304 -13.81 3.74 -13.30
CA GLY A 304 -15.18 4.16 -12.94
C GLY A 304 -15.48 4.19 -11.44
N SER A 305 -16.37 5.11 -11.03
CA SER A 305 -16.71 5.44 -9.63
C SER A 305 -17.82 4.58 -9.01
N PHE A 306 -18.78 4.10 -9.80
CA PHE A 306 -19.95 3.36 -9.30
C PHE A 306 -19.93 1.86 -9.67
N ILE A 307 -19.55 1.52 -10.91
CA ILE A 307 -19.31 0.13 -11.35
C ILE A 307 -17.99 0.14 -12.15
N PRO A 308 -16.86 -0.26 -11.53
CA PRO A 308 -15.58 -0.32 -12.22
C PRO A 308 -15.64 -1.31 -13.38
N SER A 309 -15.19 -0.91 -14.56
CA SER A 309 -15.12 -1.79 -15.73
C SER A 309 -13.80 -1.64 -16.49
N ILE A 310 -13.37 -2.72 -17.13
CA ILE A 310 -12.18 -2.70 -17.99
C ILE A 310 -12.55 -2.18 -19.38
N THR A 311 -11.74 -1.29 -19.92
CA THR A 311 -11.85 -0.82 -21.31
C THR A 311 -10.84 -1.53 -22.22
N LYS A 312 -11.13 -1.56 -23.54
CA LYS A 312 -10.18 -2.09 -24.53
C LYS A 312 -8.85 -1.31 -24.52
N GLY A 313 -8.89 0.00 -24.26
CA GLY A 313 -7.68 0.83 -24.13
C GLY A 313 -6.83 0.41 -22.94
N SER A 314 -7.46 0.27 -21.76
CA SER A 314 -6.76 -0.17 -20.54
C SER A 314 -6.02 -1.50 -20.75
N ILE A 315 -6.63 -2.46 -21.45
CA ILE A 315 -5.99 -3.75 -21.77
C ILE A 315 -4.77 -3.55 -22.67
N LYS A 316 -4.92 -2.76 -23.76
CA LYS A 316 -3.82 -2.49 -24.71
C LYS A 316 -2.61 -1.82 -24.06
N ASP A 317 -2.86 -0.95 -23.09
CA ASP A 317 -1.84 -0.14 -22.43
C ASP A 317 -1.26 -0.81 -21.19
N SER A 318 -1.77 -1.99 -20.82
CA SER A 318 -1.24 -2.77 -19.71
C SER A 318 0.13 -3.35 -20.04
N PHE A 319 1.00 -3.41 -19.03
CA PHE A 319 2.31 -4.02 -19.11
C PHE A 319 2.35 -5.31 -18.31
N VAL A 320 3.04 -6.31 -18.84
CA VAL A 320 3.24 -7.61 -18.20
C VAL A 320 4.71 -8.02 -18.32
N ALA A 321 5.24 -8.61 -17.24
CA ALA A 321 6.59 -9.17 -17.23
C ALA A 321 6.51 -10.63 -17.67
N ILE A 322 7.27 -10.99 -18.72
CA ILE A 322 7.16 -12.30 -19.36
C ILE A 322 8.55 -12.97 -19.42
N PRO A 323 8.70 -14.17 -18.84
CA PRO A 323 9.91 -14.97 -18.94
C PRO A 323 10.03 -15.61 -20.33
N ASN A 324 11.16 -16.24 -20.61
CA ASN A 324 11.34 -16.96 -21.88
C ASN A 324 10.37 -18.16 -21.99
N ILE A 325 10.14 -18.65 -23.22
CA ILE A 325 9.16 -19.71 -23.49
C ILE A 325 9.45 -21.02 -22.74
N GLU A 326 10.71 -21.38 -22.54
CA GLU A 326 11.06 -22.63 -21.83
C GLU A 326 10.70 -22.55 -20.34
N GLU A 327 10.97 -21.40 -19.72
CA GLU A 327 10.57 -21.13 -18.34
C GLU A 327 9.04 -21.04 -18.19
N GLN A 328 8.33 -20.44 -19.16
CA GLN A 328 6.86 -20.45 -19.18
C GLN A 328 6.30 -21.88 -19.17
N LYS A 329 6.86 -22.79 -19.98
CA LYS A 329 6.45 -24.20 -20.01
C LYS A 329 6.71 -24.89 -18.67
N LEU A 330 7.85 -24.62 -18.04
CA LEU A 330 8.18 -25.16 -16.72
C LEU A 330 7.19 -24.70 -15.65
N LEU A 331 6.82 -23.41 -15.65
CA LEU A 331 5.85 -22.85 -14.71
C LEU A 331 4.45 -23.44 -14.92
N ILE A 332 4.02 -23.58 -16.17
CA ILE A 332 2.75 -24.26 -16.52
C ILE A 332 2.77 -25.71 -16.01
N HIS A 333 3.83 -26.46 -16.32
CA HIS A 333 3.95 -27.86 -15.91
C HIS A 333 3.90 -28.01 -14.38
N THR A 334 4.65 -27.17 -13.65
CA THR A 334 4.66 -27.15 -12.19
C THR A 334 3.27 -26.86 -11.62
N ASN A 335 2.57 -25.86 -12.15
CA ASN A 335 1.20 -25.54 -11.72
C ASN A 335 0.22 -26.70 -11.98
N ASN A 336 0.35 -27.40 -13.11
CA ASN A 336 -0.45 -28.59 -13.40
C ASN A 336 -0.19 -29.72 -12.39
N LYS A 337 1.06 -29.93 -11.97
CA LYS A 337 1.41 -30.87 -10.88
C LYS A 337 0.83 -30.46 -9.53
N LEU A 338 0.78 -29.17 -9.22
CA LEU A 338 0.10 -28.69 -8.00
C LEU A 338 -1.42 -28.94 -8.05
N ASN A 339 -2.04 -28.78 -9.22
CA ASN A 339 -3.46 -29.08 -9.39
C ASN A 339 -3.75 -30.58 -9.28
N GLU A 340 -2.86 -31.44 -9.80
CA GLU A 340 -2.94 -32.90 -9.59
C GLU A 340 -2.88 -33.25 -8.10
N LEU A 341 -1.94 -32.67 -7.36
CA LEU A 341 -1.82 -32.88 -5.91
C LEU A 341 -3.07 -32.41 -5.16
N GLN A 342 -3.61 -31.24 -5.50
CA GLN A 342 -4.85 -30.73 -4.91
C GLN A 342 -6.03 -31.68 -5.13
N LYS A 343 -6.12 -32.26 -6.34
CA LYS A 343 -7.13 -33.29 -6.64
C LYS A 343 -6.93 -34.53 -5.78
N THR A 344 -5.70 -35.03 -5.66
CA THR A 344 -5.40 -36.16 -4.78
C THR A 344 -5.76 -35.88 -3.32
N ILE A 345 -5.51 -34.67 -2.82
CA ILE A 345 -5.92 -34.27 -1.46
C ILE A 345 -7.44 -34.31 -1.31
N ASN A 346 -8.19 -33.78 -2.29
CA ASN A 346 -9.65 -33.81 -2.26
C ASN A 346 -10.19 -35.25 -2.31
N ASP A 347 -9.56 -36.12 -3.09
CA ASP A 347 -9.91 -37.55 -3.18
C ASP A 347 -9.66 -38.25 -1.82
N LEU A 348 -8.53 -37.98 -1.17
CA LEU A 348 -8.22 -38.50 0.18
C LEU A 348 -9.22 -38.02 1.24
N GLN A 349 -9.68 -36.77 1.16
CA GLN A 349 -10.71 -36.25 2.05
C GLN A 349 -12.04 -37.00 1.88
N LEU A 350 -12.41 -37.32 0.64
CA LEU A 350 -13.59 -38.13 0.34
C LEU A 350 -13.43 -39.56 0.89
N GLU A 351 -12.27 -40.19 0.71
CA GLU A 351 -11.99 -41.53 1.23
C GLU A 351 -12.01 -41.59 2.76
N LEU A 352 -11.48 -40.57 3.46
CA LEU A 352 -11.58 -40.46 4.91
C LEU A 352 -13.03 -40.45 5.39
N SER A 353 -13.92 -39.77 4.67
CA SER A 353 -15.35 -39.75 4.97
C SER A 353 -16.00 -41.13 4.79
N LEU A 354 -15.45 -41.99 3.95
CA LEU A 354 -16.00 -43.31 3.64
C LEU A 354 -15.39 -44.43 4.52
N ASN A 355 -14.11 -44.29 4.92
CA ASN A 355 -13.36 -45.32 5.62
C ASN A 355 -12.51 -44.74 6.79
N PRO A 356 -13.12 -44.40 7.93
CA PRO A 356 -12.43 -43.73 9.06
C PRO A 356 -11.32 -44.58 9.72
N LYS A 357 -11.30 -45.90 9.50
CA LYS A 357 -10.26 -46.80 10.04
C LYS A 357 -8.86 -46.54 9.47
N ASN A 358 -8.77 -45.89 8.30
CA ASN A 358 -7.48 -45.54 7.67
C ASN A 358 -6.92 -44.19 8.14
N ALA A 359 -7.64 -43.47 9.02
CA ALA A 359 -7.26 -42.13 9.46
C ALA A 359 -5.83 -42.05 10.07
N PRO A 360 -5.36 -42.99 10.90
CA PRO A 360 -4.00 -42.91 11.47
C PRO A 360 -2.90 -42.98 10.41
N LEU A 361 -3.04 -43.85 9.41
CA LEU A 361 -2.07 -44.02 8.32
C LEU A 361 -2.05 -42.80 7.39
N ILE A 362 -3.21 -42.20 7.14
CA ILE A 362 -3.34 -40.99 6.31
C ILE A 362 -2.72 -39.80 7.05
N LEU A 363 -2.93 -39.70 8.37
CA LEU A 363 -2.36 -38.65 9.21
C LEU A 363 -0.82 -38.68 9.20
N GLU A 364 -0.21 -39.86 9.40
CA GLU A 364 1.26 -40.03 9.38
C GLU A 364 1.88 -39.59 8.05
N LYS A 365 1.28 -40.02 6.93
CA LYS A 365 1.75 -39.62 5.59
C LYS A 365 1.56 -38.12 5.36
N PHE A 366 0.43 -37.57 5.79
CA PHE A 366 0.14 -36.15 5.65
C PHE A 366 1.13 -35.29 6.45
N GLU A 367 1.44 -35.65 7.70
CA GLU A 367 2.44 -34.94 8.51
C GLU A 367 3.82 -34.91 7.84
N THR A 368 4.22 -36.03 7.22
CA THR A 368 5.47 -36.12 6.45
C THR A 368 5.48 -35.17 5.25
N TYR A 369 4.41 -35.16 4.44
CA TYR A 369 4.29 -34.25 3.30
C TYR A 369 4.16 -32.80 3.73
N GLN A 370 3.40 -32.52 4.78
CA GLN A 370 3.21 -31.17 5.33
C GLN A 370 4.53 -30.60 5.83
N LYS A 371 5.39 -31.40 6.46
CA LYS A 371 6.71 -30.96 6.91
C LYS A 371 7.60 -30.54 5.73
N ALA A 372 7.62 -31.31 4.65
CA ALA A 372 8.38 -30.97 3.45
C ALA A 372 7.82 -29.72 2.75
N LEU A 373 6.49 -29.60 2.63
CA LEU A 373 5.86 -28.42 2.03
C LEU A 373 6.05 -27.15 2.86
N LYS A 374 5.97 -27.24 4.20
CA LYS A 374 6.27 -26.13 5.11
C LYS A 374 7.69 -25.63 4.95
N SER A 375 8.67 -26.51 4.74
CA SER A 375 10.06 -26.05 4.56
C SER A 375 10.26 -25.20 3.31
N LEU A 376 9.49 -25.44 2.24
CA LEU A 376 9.53 -24.63 1.02
C LEU A 376 8.85 -23.27 1.21
N THR A 377 7.70 -23.22 1.89
CA THR A 377 6.97 -21.96 2.13
C THR A 377 7.72 -21.03 3.09
N VAL A 378 8.46 -21.59 4.06
CA VAL A 378 9.21 -20.77 5.02
C VAL A 378 10.39 -20.05 4.35
N GLU A 379 11.03 -20.66 3.35
CA GLU A 379 12.05 -19.99 2.55
C GLU A 379 11.48 -18.75 1.85
N ASP A 380 10.32 -18.89 1.18
CA ASP A 380 9.63 -17.77 0.53
C ASP A 380 9.17 -16.69 1.52
N GLU A 381 8.70 -17.08 2.70
CA GLU A 381 8.35 -16.14 3.77
C GLU A 381 9.56 -15.32 4.23
N ILE A 382 10.70 -15.97 4.47
CA ILE A 382 11.93 -15.29 4.88
C ILE A 382 12.42 -14.36 3.76
N LEU A 383 12.39 -14.81 2.50
CA LEU A 383 12.72 -13.96 1.35
C LEU A 383 11.78 -12.75 1.25
N SER A 384 10.48 -12.92 1.53
CA SER A 384 9.51 -11.82 1.59
C SER A 384 9.82 -10.83 2.70
N LEU A 385 10.22 -11.29 3.89
CA LEU A 385 10.66 -10.42 4.99
C LEU A 385 11.94 -9.66 4.63
N ILE A 386 12.92 -10.31 3.99
CA ILE A 386 14.15 -9.67 3.52
C ILE A 386 13.81 -8.54 2.53
N ARG A 387 12.86 -8.77 1.61
CA ARG A 387 12.44 -7.76 0.63
C ARG A 387 11.72 -6.56 1.24
N LYS A 388 10.98 -6.74 2.33
CA LYS A 388 10.36 -5.62 3.06
C LYS A 388 11.39 -4.66 3.65
N GLY A 389 12.63 -5.11 3.82
CA GLY A 389 13.71 -4.34 4.40
C GLY A 389 13.59 -4.23 5.92
N GLU A 390 14.61 -3.66 6.53
CA GLU A 390 14.57 -3.29 7.95
C GLU A 390 13.52 -2.22 8.20
N GLY A 391 12.92 -2.26 9.39
CA GLY A 391 11.92 -1.27 9.77
C GLY A 391 11.44 -1.47 11.19
N LYS A 392 10.20 -1.05 11.45
CA LYS A 392 9.61 -1.08 12.79
C LYS A 392 9.54 -2.47 13.40
N THR A 393 9.33 -3.51 12.59
CA THR A 393 9.12 -4.89 13.07
C THR A 393 10.09 -5.89 12.45
N ILE A 394 11.11 -5.42 11.71
CA ILE A 394 12.08 -6.28 11.02
C ILE A 394 13.47 -5.69 11.25
N GLU A 395 14.43 -6.54 11.64
CA GLU A 395 15.84 -6.19 11.81
C GLU A 395 16.71 -7.28 11.17
N PHE A 396 17.78 -6.88 10.48
CA PHE A 396 18.76 -7.79 9.91
C PHE A 396 20.09 -7.72 10.67
N LYS A 397 20.75 -8.87 10.80
CA LYS A 397 22.12 -8.97 11.29
C LYS A 397 22.89 -9.94 10.41
N GLN A 398 24.08 -9.54 9.99
CA GLN A 398 24.89 -10.40 9.15
C GLN A 398 25.39 -11.64 9.91
N THR A 399 25.68 -11.48 11.21
CA THR A 399 26.22 -12.49 12.11
C THR A 399 25.67 -12.26 13.52
N PHE A 400 25.63 -13.32 14.34
CA PHE A 400 25.27 -13.24 15.76
C PHE A 400 26.48 -12.97 16.66
N SER A 401 27.63 -13.60 16.39
CA SER A 401 28.79 -13.58 17.29
C SER A 401 30.07 -13.05 16.64
N LYS A 402 30.25 -13.25 15.34
CA LYS A 402 31.47 -12.87 14.62
C LYS A 402 31.44 -11.41 14.21
N ASN A 403 32.47 -10.65 14.59
CA ASN A 403 32.73 -9.35 14.00
C ASN A 403 33.44 -9.55 12.64
N ILE A 404 32.80 -9.06 11.57
CA ILE A 404 33.26 -9.25 10.18
C ILE A 404 34.56 -8.50 9.87
N HIS A 405 34.87 -7.42 10.59
CA HIS A 405 36.10 -6.63 10.37
C HIS A 405 37.31 -7.25 11.06
N THR A 406 37.12 -7.78 12.27
CA THR A 406 38.21 -8.36 13.08
C THR A 406 38.32 -9.87 12.92
N ASN A 407 37.31 -10.51 12.31
CA ASN A 407 37.20 -11.96 12.15
C ASN A 407 37.34 -12.73 13.49
N ARG A 408 36.83 -12.16 14.58
CA ARG A 408 36.85 -12.73 15.94
C ARG A 408 35.45 -12.70 16.54
N LYS A 409 35.22 -13.52 17.57
CA LYS A 409 34.01 -13.41 18.40
C LYS A 409 34.01 -12.08 19.14
N ASP A 410 32.87 -11.41 19.13
CA ASP A 410 32.70 -10.08 19.68
C ASP A 410 31.37 -9.98 20.45
N PRO A 411 31.42 -9.83 21.78
CA PRO A 411 30.21 -9.68 22.60
C PRO A 411 29.32 -8.49 22.20
N GLU A 412 29.87 -7.46 21.57
CA GLU A 412 29.07 -6.32 21.13
C GLU A 412 28.17 -6.66 19.92
N ILE A 413 28.59 -7.62 19.08
CA ILE A 413 27.75 -8.14 17.98
C ILE A 413 26.57 -8.92 18.55
N GLU A 414 26.82 -9.76 19.57
CA GLU A 414 25.76 -10.48 20.28
C GLU A 414 24.81 -9.51 20.98
N LYS A 415 25.35 -8.51 21.68
CA LYS A 415 24.58 -7.44 22.32
C LYS A 415 23.70 -6.72 21.30
N SER A 416 24.21 -6.45 20.10
CA SER A 416 23.42 -5.79 19.05
C SER A 416 22.22 -6.61 18.58
N SER A 417 22.29 -7.94 18.60
CA SER A 417 21.17 -8.81 18.27
C SER A 417 20.17 -8.90 19.43
N LEU A 418 20.67 -9.08 20.65
CA LEU A 418 19.85 -9.24 21.85
C LEU A 418 19.12 -7.95 22.26
N LYS A 419 19.73 -6.77 22.07
CA LYS A 419 19.04 -5.49 22.33
C LYS A 419 17.82 -5.29 21.42
N ASN A 420 17.90 -5.76 20.18
CA ASN A 420 16.79 -5.71 19.23
C ASN A 420 15.63 -6.61 19.68
N ILE A 421 15.93 -7.81 20.19
CA ILE A 421 14.92 -8.69 20.79
C ILE A 421 14.22 -8.00 21.97
N VAL A 422 14.97 -7.38 22.88
CA VAL A 422 14.40 -6.59 23.99
C VAL A 422 13.53 -5.44 23.46
N GLY A 423 14.01 -4.73 22.44
CA GLY A 423 13.26 -3.67 21.75
C GLY A 423 11.92 -4.16 21.19
N PHE A 424 11.90 -5.33 20.53
CA PHE A 424 10.68 -5.93 20.00
C PHE A 424 9.71 -6.35 21.10
N LEU A 425 10.20 -7.02 22.15
CA LEU A 425 9.39 -7.42 23.31
C LEU A 425 8.72 -6.21 23.98
N ASN A 426 9.44 -5.10 24.11
CA ASN A 426 8.90 -3.89 24.73
C ASN A 426 7.94 -3.09 23.83
N SER A 427 7.91 -3.37 22.52
CA SER A 427 7.16 -2.61 21.52
C SER A 427 5.99 -3.43 20.95
N ASP A 428 5.84 -3.46 19.62
CA ASP A 428 4.79 -4.16 18.88
C ASP A 428 5.20 -5.59 18.46
N GLY A 429 6.28 -6.13 19.02
CA GLY A 429 6.90 -7.36 18.53
C GLY A 429 7.71 -7.14 17.25
N GLY A 430 8.20 -8.23 16.66
CA GLY A 430 8.96 -8.18 15.41
C GLY A 430 9.77 -9.44 15.13
N THR A 431 10.48 -9.42 14.02
CA THR A 431 11.32 -10.52 13.54
C THR A 431 12.76 -10.03 13.38
N LEU A 432 13.70 -10.76 13.98
CA LEU A 432 15.14 -10.60 13.75
C LEU A 432 15.61 -11.73 12.82
N LEU A 433 16.27 -11.37 11.72
CA LEU A 433 16.92 -12.32 10.81
C LEU A 433 18.43 -12.20 10.94
N ILE A 434 19.10 -13.31 11.27
CA ILE A 434 20.57 -13.39 11.36
C ILE A 434 21.11 -14.23 10.21
N GLY A 435 22.17 -13.73 9.56
CA GLY A 435 22.71 -14.23 8.29
C GLY A 435 22.28 -13.38 7.09
N VAL A 436 21.79 -12.16 7.33
CA VAL A 436 21.38 -11.21 6.29
C VAL A 436 22.14 -9.90 6.51
N ALA A 437 22.84 -9.42 5.49
CA ALA A 437 23.54 -8.14 5.55
C ALA A 437 22.57 -6.95 5.36
N ASP A 438 22.99 -5.75 5.78
CA ASP A 438 22.18 -4.53 5.73
C ASP A 438 21.69 -4.17 4.32
N ASN A 439 22.41 -4.61 3.28
CA ASN A 439 22.00 -4.48 1.88
C ASN A 439 21.02 -5.58 1.43
N SER A 440 20.36 -6.28 2.36
CA SER A 440 19.43 -7.39 2.13
C SER A 440 20.05 -8.63 1.46
N LYS A 441 21.38 -8.73 1.43
CA LYS A 441 22.07 -9.92 0.89
C LYS A 441 22.07 -11.06 1.91
N VAL A 442 21.61 -12.23 1.49
CA VAL A 442 21.72 -13.49 2.26
C VAL A 442 23.19 -13.90 2.33
N THR A 443 23.80 -13.80 3.51
CA THR A 443 25.20 -14.20 3.76
C THR A 443 25.30 -15.56 4.42
N GLY A 444 24.31 -15.88 5.27
CA GLY A 444 24.25 -17.08 6.08
C GLY A 444 25.00 -16.96 7.42
N ILE A 445 24.69 -17.85 8.36
CA ILE A 445 25.28 -17.93 9.71
C ILE A 445 26.47 -18.90 9.80
N GLU A 446 26.87 -19.52 8.69
CA GLU A 446 27.95 -20.52 8.67
C GLU A 446 29.29 -19.93 9.13
N ASP A 447 29.45 -18.61 9.01
CA ASP A 447 30.66 -17.90 9.40
C ASP A 447 30.79 -17.65 10.92
N ASP A 448 29.77 -17.93 11.74
CA ASP A 448 29.72 -17.57 13.17
C ASP A 448 30.49 -18.49 14.14
N PHE A 449 31.41 -19.31 13.62
CA PHE A 449 32.28 -20.22 14.39
C PHE A 449 31.57 -21.41 15.08
N PHE A 450 30.36 -21.78 14.67
CA PHE A 450 29.64 -22.93 15.23
C PHE A 450 29.67 -24.13 14.28
N GLN A 451 29.96 -25.31 14.84
CA GLN A 451 30.14 -26.56 14.08
C GLN A 451 28.83 -27.23 13.68
N SER A 452 27.71 -26.91 14.34
CA SER A 452 26.40 -27.49 14.05
C SER A 452 25.27 -26.54 14.43
N ASN A 453 24.09 -26.75 13.84
CA ASN A 453 22.88 -25.99 14.13
C ASN A 453 22.51 -26.08 15.62
N ASP A 454 22.59 -27.28 16.21
CA ASP A 454 22.26 -27.48 17.62
C ASP A 454 23.16 -26.68 18.57
N LYS A 455 24.47 -26.63 18.29
CA LYS A 455 25.41 -25.84 19.08
C LYS A 455 25.15 -24.33 18.95
N TYR A 456 24.76 -23.89 17.76
CA TYR A 456 24.39 -22.50 17.49
C TYR A 456 23.13 -22.11 18.27
N LEU A 457 22.06 -22.91 18.16
CA LEU A 457 20.80 -22.69 18.86
C LEU A 457 20.98 -22.74 20.39
N LEU A 458 21.82 -23.65 20.90
CA LEU A 458 22.15 -23.71 22.32
C LEU A 458 22.89 -22.45 22.80
N HIS A 459 23.84 -21.94 22.02
CA HIS A 459 24.54 -20.69 22.35
C HIS A 459 23.58 -19.50 22.36
N PHE A 460 22.74 -19.37 21.33
CA PHE A 460 21.70 -18.34 21.25
C PHE A 460 20.75 -18.41 22.45
N LYS A 461 20.25 -19.61 22.79
CA LYS A 461 19.40 -19.84 23.97
C LYS A 461 20.06 -19.36 25.25
N ASN A 462 21.34 -19.71 25.46
CA ASN A 462 22.08 -19.30 26.66
C ASN A 462 22.28 -17.77 26.71
N ALA A 463 22.50 -17.14 25.57
CA ALA A 463 22.62 -15.69 25.45
C ALA A 463 21.29 -14.98 25.80
N VAL A 464 20.16 -15.46 25.26
CA VAL A 464 18.82 -14.99 25.63
C VAL A 464 18.56 -15.19 27.13
N ASN A 465 18.85 -16.37 27.67
CA ASN A 465 18.65 -16.65 29.09
C ASN A 465 19.43 -15.69 30.00
N SER A 466 20.72 -15.50 29.69
CA SER A 466 21.64 -14.74 30.54
C SER A 466 21.42 -13.23 30.45
N LYS A 467 20.95 -12.73 29.29
CA LYS A 467 20.80 -11.29 29.04
C LYS A 467 19.36 -10.80 29.09
N ILE A 468 18.36 -11.62 28.81
CA ILE A 468 16.96 -11.20 28.70
C ILE A 468 16.13 -11.82 29.83
N GLY A 469 16.35 -13.10 30.12
CA GLY A 469 15.64 -13.85 31.16
C GLY A 469 14.67 -14.88 30.60
N SER A 470 14.55 -16.02 31.30
CA SER A 470 13.72 -17.16 30.88
C SER A 470 12.22 -16.88 30.89
N GLU A 471 11.77 -15.86 31.64
CA GLU A 471 10.37 -15.46 31.73
C GLU A 471 9.79 -14.98 30.38
N PHE A 472 10.64 -14.58 29.43
CA PHE A 472 10.22 -14.13 28.11
C PHE A 472 10.24 -15.24 27.04
N TYR A 473 10.69 -16.46 27.36
CA TYR A 473 10.74 -17.57 26.38
C TYR A 473 9.40 -17.85 25.67
N PRO A 474 8.22 -17.80 26.32
CA PRO A 474 6.96 -18.02 25.61
C PRO A 474 6.66 -16.98 24.52
N LEU A 475 7.39 -15.86 24.52
CA LEU A 475 7.24 -14.76 23.57
C LEU A 475 8.33 -14.75 22.49
N ILE A 476 9.32 -15.66 22.55
CA ILE A 476 10.45 -15.72 21.62
C ILE A 476 10.47 -17.11 20.96
N ASP A 477 10.15 -17.17 19.67
CA ASP A 477 10.27 -18.37 18.85
C ASP A 477 11.46 -18.24 17.91
N TYR A 478 12.28 -19.29 17.75
CA TYR A 478 13.47 -19.21 16.90
C TYR A 478 13.89 -20.57 16.34
N ASP A 479 14.33 -20.57 15.09
CA ASP A 479 14.88 -21.75 14.41
C ASP A 479 15.80 -21.35 13.24
N ILE A 480 16.56 -22.32 12.72
CA ILE A 480 17.47 -22.16 11.58
C ILE A 480 16.81 -22.71 10.31
N PHE A 481 16.70 -21.86 9.29
CA PHE A 481 16.11 -22.20 7.99
C PHE A 481 17.15 -22.12 6.87
N SER A 482 16.97 -22.94 5.83
CA SER A 482 17.77 -22.89 4.61
C SER A 482 17.11 -21.94 3.61
N VAL A 483 17.84 -20.91 3.15
CA VAL A 483 17.38 -19.89 2.21
C VAL A 483 18.47 -19.65 1.17
N LEU A 484 18.18 -19.85 -0.11
CA LEU A 484 19.15 -19.76 -1.22
C LEU A 484 20.43 -20.58 -0.97
N GLY A 485 20.29 -21.75 -0.32
CA GLY A 485 21.40 -22.63 0.04
C GLY A 485 22.26 -22.14 1.22
N LYS A 486 21.83 -21.12 1.95
CA LYS A 486 22.47 -20.57 3.16
C LYS A 486 21.58 -20.73 4.38
N LYS A 487 22.18 -20.84 5.57
CA LYS A 487 21.46 -20.96 6.84
C LYS A 487 21.17 -19.60 7.46
N ILE A 488 19.91 -19.36 7.82
CA ILE A 488 19.44 -18.12 8.46
C ILE A 488 18.79 -18.46 9.80
N LEU A 489 19.19 -17.78 10.87
CA LEU A 489 18.44 -17.83 12.13
C LEU A 489 17.30 -16.81 12.04
N ARG A 490 16.06 -17.29 12.16
CA ARG A 490 14.88 -16.44 12.31
C ARG A 490 14.47 -16.44 13.79
N VAL A 491 14.22 -15.25 14.34
CA VAL A 491 13.76 -15.05 15.71
C VAL A 491 12.51 -14.18 15.68
N ASP A 492 11.37 -14.76 16.01
CA ASP A 492 10.08 -14.07 16.10
C ASP A 492 9.75 -13.73 17.55
N CYS A 493 9.47 -12.45 17.79
CA CYS A 493 9.21 -11.88 19.11
C CYS A 493 7.78 -11.33 19.18
N LYS A 494 7.02 -11.75 20.19
CA LYS A 494 5.69 -11.22 20.49
C LYS A 494 5.79 -10.02 21.46
N PRO A 495 4.87 -9.03 21.38
CA PRO A 495 4.78 -7.98 22.38
C PRO A 495 4.63 -8.56 23.78
N SER A 496 5.41 -8.05 24.73
CA SER A 496 5.29 -8.38 26.14
C SER A 496 4.24 -7.50 26.83
N GLU A 497 3.62 -8.03 27.87
CA GLU A 497 2.78 -7.27 28.83
C GLU A 497 3.61 -6.70 29.99
N LYS A 498 4.87 -7.12 30.13
CA LYS A 498 5.81 -6.68 31.16
C LYS A 498 7.05 -6.06 30.53
N ALA A 499 7.60 -5.04 31.20
CA ALA A 499 8.86 -4.43 30.79
C ALA A 499 10.00 -5.46 30.79
N CYS A 500 10.72 -5.51 29.67
CA CYS A 500 11.87 -6.38 29.45
C CYS A 500 13.16 -5.55 29.47
N PHE A 501 14.21 -6.07 30.11
CA PHE A 501 15.50 -5.37 30.25
C PHE A 501 16.63 -6.25 29.77
N PHE A 502 17.57 -5.65 29.04
CA PHE A 502 18.84 -6.29 28.74
C PHE A 502 19.76 -6.21 29.97
N SER A 503 20.29 -7.36 30.40
CA SER A 503 21.11 -7.54 31.61
C SER A 503 20.51 -6.93 32.88
N ARG A 504 19.17 -6.86 32.98
CA ARG A 504 18.40 -6.27 34.08
C ARG A 504 18.53 -4.75 34.25
N THR A 505 19.31 -4.06 33.43
CA THR A 505 19.63 -2.63 33.64
C THR A 505 19.29 -1.76 32.45
N GLU A 506 19.39 -2.28 31.23
CA GLU A 506 19.24 -1.48 30.01
C GLU A 506 17.85 -1.71 29.41
N PHE A 507 17.07 -0.64 29.22
CA PHE A 507 15.75 -0.70 28.61
C PHE A 507 15.81 -0.22 27.15
N TYR A 508 15.42 -1.08 26.24
CA TYR A 508 15.43 -0.83 24.80
C TYR A 508 14.03 -0.83 24.22
N VAL A 509 13.77 0.08 23.29
CA VAL A 509 12.51 0.19 22.55
C VAL A 509 12.80 0.29 21.07
N ARG A 510 11.95 -0.31 20.24
CA ARG A 510 12.06 -0.22 18.78
C ARG A 510 11.33 1.03 18.30
N THR A 511 12.06 1.98 17.74
CA THR A 511 11.64 3.29 17.23
C THR A 511 12.03 3.34 15.75
N ASN A 512 11.08 3.03 14.86
CA ASN A 512 11.33 2.80 13.43
C ASN A 512 12.38 3.75 12.80
N PRO A 513 13.52 3.27 12.24
CA PRO A 513 14.02 1.88 12.16
C PRO A 513 15.10 1.53 13.21
N ALA A 514 15.33 2.35 14.24
CA ALA A 514 16.36 2.13 15.24
C ALA A 514 15.83 1.41 16.49
N THR A 515 16.77 0.91 17.30
CA THR A 515 16.49 0.45 18.67
C THR A 515 17.18 1.37 19.64
N ASP A 516 16.39 2.24 20.26
CA ASP A 516 16.87 3.26 21.18
C ASP A 516 16.85 2.74 22.61
N ARG A 517 17.87 3.16 23.37
CA ARG A 517 17.92 2.97 24.81
C ARG A 517 17.19 4.14 25.45
N LEU A 518 16.15 3.85 26.24
CA LEU A 518 15.45 4.89 27.00
C LEU A 518 15.97 4.93 28.43
N GLU A 519 16.17 6.14 28.94
CA GLU A 519 16.64 6.39 30.30
C GLU A 519 15.85 7.55 30.93
N GLY A 520 15.97 7.71 32.25
CA GLY A 520 15.39 8.84 32.98
C GLY A 520 13.88 8.98 32.77
N ASN A 521 13.44 10.21 32.47
CA ASN A 521 12.02 10.53 32.33
C ASN A 521 11.35 9.84 31.14
N GLU A 522 12.04 9.71 30.00
CA GLU A 522 11.49 9.08 28.79
C GLU A 522 11.15 7.60 29.04
N PHE A 523 12.02 6.90 29.78
CA PHE A 523 11.76 5.54 30.23
C PHE A 523 10.52 5.46 31.14
N LEU A 524 10.41 6.35 32.13
CA LEU A 524 9.29 6.34 33.08
C LEU A 524 7.95 6.61 32.39
N GLU A 525 7.90 7.59 31.49
CA GLU A 525 6.71 7.89 30.70
C GLU A 525 6.33 6.73 29.78
N TYR A 526 7.31 6.13 29.11
CA TYR A 526 7.08 5.00 28.22
C TYR A 526 6.49 3.81 29.00
N VAL A 527 7.12 3.42 30.11
CA VAL A 527 6.66 2.29 30.93
C VAL A 527 5.26 2.53 31.46
N ARG A 528 4.97 3.74 31.95
CA ARG A 528 3.64 4.11 32.44
C ARG A 528 2.58 4.00 31.34
N ARG A 529 2.89 4.46 30.12
CA ARG A 529 1.96 4.40 28.99
C ARG A 529 1.75 2.99 28.45
N ARG A 530 2.81 2.18 28.38
CA ARG A 530 2.80 0.87 27.70
C ARG A 530 2.45 -0.31 28.62
N PHE A 531 2.82 -0.23 29.89
CA PHE A 531 2.67 -1.30 30.87
C PHE A 531 1.93 -0.88 32.15
N GLY A 532 1.62 0.41 32.30
CA GLY A 532 0.82 0.90 33.42
C GLY A 532 -0.66 0.57 33.22
N ASN A 533 -1.09 -0.53 33.83
CA ASN A 533 -2.47 -0.69 34.29
C ASN A 533 -2.56 -0.20 35.73
#